data_AF-D1B298-F1
#
_entry.id   AF-D1B298-F1
#
_cell.length_a   1.000
_cell.length_b   1.000
_cell.length_c   1.000
_cell.angle_alpha   90.00
_cell.angle_beta   90.00
_cell.angle_gamma   90.00
#
_symmetry.space_group_name_H-M   'P 1'
#
loop_
_entity.id
_entity.type
_entity.pdbx_description
1 polymer ?
#
loop_
_entity_poly.entity_id
_entity_poly.type
_entity_poly.pdbx_seq_one_letter_code
_entity_poly.pdbx_strand_id
1 'polypeptide(L)'
;MPIKFENTLCVLCNTCLFVCPANAICIEKTAQTESMYDFTLWHNSCTLCGNCIYYCPSGALRMSDETTAISLQEHKYTHAIHANVSLTTCSSCGKEMVALSDSFLHKAFGHTSTSLEEHFRLCPTCRRTHTFSQRVLNP
;
A
#
# COMPACT_ATOMS: atom_id res chain seq x y z
N MET A 1 -7.36 -1.53 21.06
CA MET A 1 -7.53 -1.02 19.68
C MET A 1 -6.21 -1.24 18.94
N PRO A 2 -6.00 -2.42 18.36
CA PRO A 2 -4.84 -2.67 17.50
C PRO A 2 -4.99 -1.94 16.16
N ILE A 3 -3.91 -1.82 15.41
CA ILE A 3 -3.95 -1.30 14.04
C ILE A 3 -4.39 -2.44 13.11
N LYS A 4 -5.26 -2.17 12.14
CA LYS A 4 -5.62 -3.08 11.05
C LYS A 4 -4.95 -2.64 9.75
N PHE A 5 -4.45 -3.59 8.97
CA PHE A 5 -3.84 -3.36 7.66
C PHE A 5 -4.62 -4.06 6.55
N GLU A 6 -5.03 -3.30 5.52
CA GLU A 6 -5.69 -3.78 4.29
C GLU A 6 -4.66 -3.76 3.15
N ASN A 7 -4.09 -4.92 2.83
CA ASN A 7 -2.98 -5.03 1.87
C ASN A 7 -3.36 -4.61 0.44
N THR A 8 -4.60 -4.85 0.01
CA THR A 8 -5.11 -4.48 -1.32
C THR A 8 -5.18 -2.97 -1.55
N LEU A 9 -5.20 -2.17 -0.48
CA LEU A 9 -5.19 -0.71 -0.55
C LEU A 9 -3.77 -0.15 -0.47
N CYS A 10 -2.76 -0.95 -0.12
CA CYS A 10 -1.41 -0.47 0.07
C CYS A 10 -0.74 -0.13 -1.26
N VAL A 11 -0.21 1.08 -1.38
CA VAL A 11 0.50 1.57 -2.58
C VAL A 11 2.02 1.65 -2.39
N LEU A 12 2.57 0.92 -1.40
CA LEU A 12 4.01 0.80 -1.11
C LEU A 12 4.78 2.14 -1.10
N CYS A 13 4.14 3.20 -0.59
CA CYS A 13 4.73 4.54 -0.53
C CYS A 13 5.72 4.76 0.63
N ASN A 14 5.81 3.79 1.55
CA ASN A 14 6.64 3.82 2.76
C ASN A 14 6.37 4.98 3.74
N THR A 15 5.34 5.80 3.55
CA THR A 15 5.02 6.89 4.48
C THR A 15 4.82 6.38 5.91
N CYS A 16 4.15 5.24 6.09
CA CYS A 16 3.91 4.65 7.41
C CYS A 16 5.21 4.23 8.12
N LEU A 17 6.24 3.80 7.39
CA LEU A 17 7.57 3.52 7.90
C LEU A 17 8.21 4.81 8.45
N PHE A 18 8.19 5.89 7.65
CA PHE A 18 8.84 7.16 8.00
C PHE A 18 8.19 7.89 9.17
N VAL A 19 6.86 7.83 9.31
CA VAL A 19 6.13 8.56 10.36
C VAL A 19 5.99 7.76 11.66
N CYS A 20 6.43 6.50 11.70
CA CYS A 20 6.35 5.66 12.89
C CYS A 20 7.47 6.05 13.87
N PRO A 21 7.16 6.71 15.00
CA PRO A 21 8.20 7.14 15.94
C PRO A 21 8.90 5.97 16.64
N ALA A 22 8.27 4.80 16.67
CA ALA A 22 8.78 3.60 17.34
C ALA A 22 9.46 2.61 16.39
N ASN A 23 9.55 2.92 15.08
CA ASN A 23 10.06 2.00 14.05
C ASN A 23 9.40 0.61 14.10
N ALA A 24 8.10 0.56 14.43
CA ALA A 24 7.34 -0.67 14.61
C ALA A 24 6.85 -1.31 13.30
N ILE A 25 7.12 -0.69 12.15
CA ILE A 25 6.69 -1.13 10.83
C ILE A 25 7.92 -1.47 10.00
N CYS A 26 7.86 -2.56 9.23
CA CYS A 26 8.85 -2.91 8.23
C CYS A 26 8.16 -3.29 6.91
N ILE A 27 8.76 -2.90 5.79
CA ILE A 27 8.30 -3.24 4.45
C ILE A 27 9.52 -3.65 3.63
N GLU A 28 9.57 -4.92 3.25
CA GLU A 28 10.72 -5.50 2.54
C GLU A 28 10.25 -6.32 1.34
N LYS A 29 11.11 -6.46 0.34
CA LYS A 29 10.81 -7.31 -0.81
C LYS A 29 10.82 -8.77 -0.35
N THR A 30 9.77 -9.53 -0.66
CA THR A 30 9.64 -10.92 -0.23
C THR A 30 10.77 -11.78 -0.82
N ALA A 31 11.39 -12.62 0.02
CA ALA A 31 12.50 -13.48 -0.41
C ALA A 31 12.06 -14.69 -1.27
N GLN A 32 10.82 -15.16 -1.10
CA GLN A 32 10.32 -16.35 -1.83
C GLN A 32 9.76 -16.05 -3.23
N THR A 33 9.32 -14.81 -3.50
CA THR A 33 8.66 -14.44 -4.76
C THR A 33 9.06 -13.03 -5.18
N GLU A 34 9.50 -12.85 -6.43
CA GLU A 34 9.98 -11.54 -6.91
C GLU A 34 8.89 -10.45 -6.98
N SER A 35 7.61 -10.85 -6.94
CA SER A 35 6.47 -9.97 -7.23
C SER A 35 5.68 -9.51 -6.00
N MET A 36 6.23 -9.61 -4.79
CA MET A 36 5.54 -9.23 -3.54
C MET A 36 6.44 -8.49 -2.55
N TYR A 37 5.81 -7.74 -1.67
CA TYR A 37 6.44 -7.12 -0.51
C TYR A 37 5.80 -7.61 0.78
N ASP A 38 6.63 -7.92 1.77
CA ASP A 38 6.20 -8.28 3.11
C ASP A 38 6.03 -7.02 3.95
N PHE A 39 4.82 -6.80 4.44
CA PHE A 39 4.50 -5.79 5.44
C PHE A 39 4.47 -6.46 6.82
N THR A 40 5.25 -5.92 7.75
CA THR A 40 5.22 -6.33 9.16
C THR A 40 4.94 -5.15 10.07
N LEU A 41 4.03 -5.31 11.03
CA LEU A 41 3.82 -4.37 12.13
C LEU A 41 3.91 -5.10 13.47
N TRP A 42 4.92 -4.80 14.27
CA TRP A 42 5.11 -5.39 15.60
C TRP A 42 4.26 -4.66 16.64
N HIS A 43 3.26 -5.33 17.20
CA HIS A 43 2.37 -4.72 18.19
C HIS A 43 3.12 -4.34 19.47
N ASN A 44 4.12 -5.13 19.85
CA ASN A 44 4.92 -4.90 21.06
C ASN A 44 5.76 -3.63 21.00
N SER A 45 6.13 -3.21 19.79
CA SER A 45 6.89 -1.97 19.55
C SER A 45 5.96 -0.79 19.26
N CYS A 46 4.72 -1.06 18.84
CA CYS A 46 3.77 -0.02 18.47
C CYS A 46 3.30 0.77 19.70
N THR A 47 3.41 2.10 19.63
CA THR A 47 2.94 3.01 20.69
C THR A 47 1.49 3.49 20.50
N LEU A 48 0.78 2.97 19.49
CA LEU A 48 -0.60 3.34 19.14
C LEU A 48 -0.82 4.85 18.92
N CYS A 49 0.21 5.59 18.49
CA CYS A 49 0.11 7.04 18.26
C CYS A 49 -0.77 7.44 17.05
N GLY A 50 -1.07 6.51 16.14
CA GLY A 50 -1.96 6.76 14.99
C GLY A 50 -1.35 7.51 13.80
N ASN A 51 -0.07 7.93 13.86
CA ASN A 51 0.57 8.64 12.74
C ASN A 51 0.51 7.86 11.42
N CYS A 52 0.77 6.55 11.46
CA CYS A 52 0.74 5.72 10.27
C CYS A 52 -0.66 5.62 9.63
N ILE A 53 -1.73 5.80 10.42
CA ILE A 53 -3.12 5.87 9.94
C ILE A 53 -3.36 7.24 9.30
N TYR A 54 -3.04 8.31 10.04
CA TYR A 54 -3.29 9.69 9.61
C TYR A 54 -2.60 10.03 8.29
N TYR A 55 -1.34 9.64 8.14
CA TYR A 55 -0.54 9.95 6.96
C TYR A 55 -0.64 8.89 5.84
N CYS A 56 -1.38 7.78 6.02
CA CYS A 56 -1.53 6.80 4.96
C CYS A 56 -2.40 7.39 3.83
N PRO A 57 -1.83 7.67 2.64
CA PRO A 57 -2.57 8.38 1.61
C PRO A 57 -3.69 7.50 1.02
N SER A 58 -3.45 6.18 0.93
CA SER A 58 -4.41 5.19 0.42
C SER A 58 -5.39 4.64 1.45
N GLY A 59 -5.23 4.98 2.74
CA GLY A 59 -6.11 4.47 3.80
C GLY A 59 -6.00 2.97 4.09
N ALA A 60 -4.85 2.37 3.76
CA ALA A 60 -4.55 0.96 4.01
C ALA A 60 -4.38 0.61 5.50
N LEU A 61 -4.15 1.59 6.37
CA LEU A 61 -4.04 1.41 7.82
C LEU A 61 -5.23 2.07 8.52
N ARG A 62 -5.84 1.36 9.48
CA ARG A 62 -6.99 1.86 10.27
C ARG A 62 -6.87 1.43 11.72
N MET A 63 -7.57 2.13 12.61
CA MET A 63 -7.75 1.66 13.99
C MET A 63 -8.79 0.54 13.98
N SER A 64 -8.51 -0.58 14.65
CA SER A 64 -9.51 -1.63 14.88
C SER A 64 -10.34 -1.28 16.11
N ASP A 65 -11.66 -1.47 15.99
CA ASP A 65 -12.61 -1.34 17.10
C ASP A 65 -12.54 -2.53 18.07
N GLU A 66 -11.71 -3.54 17.77
CA GLU A 66 -11.51 -4.70 18.63
C GLU A 66 -10.84 -4.29 19.96
N THR A 67 -11.53 -4.61 21.05
CA THR A 67 -11.13 -4.29 22.42
C THR A 67 -10.18 -5.34 23.02
N THR A 68 -10.16 -6.56 22.49
CA THR A 68 -9.33 -7.67 22.94
C THR A 68 -8.03 -7.79 22.15
N ALA A 69 -7.11 -6.84 22.33
CA ALA A 69 -5.72 -7.00 21.90
C ALA A 69 -4.89 -7.71 22.99
N ILE A 70 -5.44 -8.79 23.56
CA ILE A 70 -4.76 -9.60 24.58
C ILE A 70 -4.14 -10.79 23.86
N SER A 71 -2.81 -10.84 23.85
CA SER A 71 -2.04 -11.98 23.37
C SER A 71 -1.56 -12.82 24.54
N LEU A 72 -1.52 -14.14 24.36
CA LEU A 72 -0.96 -15.05 25.36
C LEU A 72 0.56 -14.85 25.47
N GLN A 73 1.12 -15.12 26.66
CA GLN A 73 2.56 -14.95 26.93
C GLN A 73 3.44 -15.74 25.95
N GLU A 74 2.96 -16.90 25.49
CA GLU A 74 3.65 -17.72 24.48
C GLU A 74 3.85 -16.99 23.14
N HIS A 75 2.97 -16.04 22.80
CA HIS A 75 3.00 -15.25 21.58
C HIS A 75 3.73 -13.91 21.73
N LYS A 76 4.43 -13.69 22.85
CA LYS A 76 5.11 -12.43 23.15
C LYS A 76 6.01 -11.95 22.01
N TYR A 77 6.70 -12.83 21.28
CA TYR A 77 7.62 -12.41 20.19
C TYR A 77 7.00 -12.51 18.80
N THR A 78 5.79 -13.09 18.67
CA THR A 78 5.11 -13.30 17.39
C THR A 78 3.88 -12.40 17.24
N HIS A 79 3.64 -11.49 18.18
CA HIS A 79 2.49 -10.59 18.14
C HIS A 79 2.72 -9.47 17.12
N ALA A 80 2.54 -9.79 15.84
CA ALA A 80 2.72 -8.88 14.72
C ALA A 80 1.67 -9.11 13.63
N ILE A 81 1.38 -8.06 12.89
CA ILE A 81 0.64 -8.18 11.62
C ILE A 81 1.66 -8.58 10.57
N HIS A 82 1.39 -9.67 9.86
CA HIS A 82 2.13 -10.06 8.66
C HIS A 82 1.17 -10.09 7.48
N ALA A 83 1.51 -9.37 6.43
CA ALA A 83 0.69 -9.31 5.23
C ALA A 83 1.56 -9.07 3.99
N ASN A 84 1.12 -9.59 2.85
CA ASN A 84 1.84 -9.49 1.59
C ASN A 84 1.13 -8.48 0.69
N VAL A 85 1.88 -7.58 0.09
CA VAL A 85 1.39 -6.61 -0.90
C VAL A 85 1.87 -7.07 -2.27
N SER A 86 0.91 -7.46 -3.11
CA SER A 86 1.20 -7.97 -4.46
C SER A 86 1.51 -6.83 -5.44
N LEU A 87 2.49 -7.06 -6.31
CA LEU A 87 2.69 -6.25 -7.50
C LEU A 87 1.72 -6.68 -8.61
N THR A 88 1.40 -5.74 -9.48
CA THR A 88 0.65 -5.98 -10.72
C THR A 88 1.55 -5.73 -11.92
N THR A 89 1.14 -6.19 -13.10
CA THR A 89 1.90 -6.01 -14.33
C THR A 89 1.27 -4.93 -15.21
N CYS A 90 2.13 -4.18 -15.90
CA CYS A 90 1.68 -3.20 -16.88
C CYS A 90 1.00 -3.89 -18.07
N SER A 91 -0.22 -3.47 -18.43
CA SER A 91 -0.95 -4.07 -19.56
C SER A 91 -0.27 -3.86 -20.93
N SER A 92 0.68 -2.92 -21.04
CA SER A 92 1.40 -2.63 -22.29
C SER A 92 2.77 -3.31 -22.40
N CYS A 93 3.57 -3.31 -21.33
CA CYS A 93 4.95 -3.81 -21.39
C CYS A 93 5.24 -4.99 -20.45
N GLY A 94 4.27 -5.41 -19.63
CA GLY A 94 4.43 -6.51 -18.67
C GLY A 94 5.29 -6.20 -17.45
N LYS A 95 5.91 -5.02 -17.35
CA LYS A 95 6.75 -4.64 -16.20
C LYS A 95 5.94 -4.62 -14.90
N GLU A 96 6.53 -5.17 -13.84
CA GLU A 96 5.97 -5.13 -12.49
C GLU A 96 5.86 -3.69 -11.98
N MET A 97 4.75 -3.41 -11.31
CA MET A 97 4.47 -2.12 -10.71
C MET A 97 3.53 -2.29 -9.52
N VAL A 98 3.48 -1.27 -8.68
CA VAL A 98 2.52 -1.22 -7.58
C VAL A 98 1.12 -0.99 -8.13
N ALA A 99 0.16 -1.78 -7.68
CA ALA A 99 -1.25 -1.56 -7.99
C ALA A 99 -1.76 -0.31 -7.24
N LEU A 100 -2.48 0.55 -7.94
CA LEU A 100 -3.17 1.68 -7.32
C LEU A 100 -4.62 1.27 -7.08
N SER A 101 -5.08 1.40 -5.84
CA SER A 101 -6.46 1.05 -5.49
C SER A 101 -7.43 2.11 -6.01
N ASP A 102 -8.66 1.69 -6.36
CA ASP A 102 -9.71 2.61 -6.84
C ASP A 102 -10.00 3.71 -5.82
N SER A 103 -9.97 3.36 -4.53
CA SER A 103 -10.13 4.32 -3.44
C SER A 103 -9.05 5.42 -3.43
N PHE A 104 -7.81 5.07 -3.77
CA PHE A 104 -6.72 6.03 -3.88
C PHE A 104 -6.91 6.95 -5.09
N LEU A 105 -7.34 6.39 -6.22
CA LEU A 105 -7.65 7.18 -7.43
C LEU A 105 -8.80 8.16 -7.17
N HIS A 106 -9.87 7.69 -6.56
CA HIS A 106 -11.01 8.55 -6.20
C HIS A 106 -10.58 9.70 -5.28
N LYS A 107 -9.74 9.42 -4.27
CA LYS A 107 -9.22 10.45 -3.36
C LYS A 107 -8.29 11.46 -4.06
N ALA A 108 -7.52 11.01 -5.06
CA ALA A 108 -6.57 11.86 -5.79
C ALA A 108 -7.25 12.74 -6.85
N PHE A 109 -8.25 12.22 -7.57
CA PHE A 109 -8.87 12.90 -8.72
C PHE A 109 -10.31 13.36 -8.50
N GLY A 110 -10.96 12.93 -7.41
CA GLY A 110 -12.34 13.28 -7.05
C GLY A 110 -13.41 12.58 -7.89
N HIS A 111 -13.16 12.33 -9.17
CA HIS A 111 -14.01 11.58 -10.08
C HIS A 111 -13.16 10.59 -10.87
N THR A 112 -13.63 9.35 -10.99
CA THR A 112 -12.97 8.30 -11.76
C THR A 112 -13.73 8.12 -13.08
N SER A 113 -13.07 8.38 -14.21
CA SER A 113 -13.59 8.02 -15.54
C SER A 113 -12.94 6.71 -16.01
N THR A 114 -13.61 5.97 -16.90
CA THR A 114 -13.07 4.72 -17.48
C THR A 114 -11.71 4.93 -18.13
N SER A 115 -11.51 6.07 -18.80
CA SER A 115 -10.22 6.45 -19.37
C SER A 115 -9.11 6.61 -18.33
N LEU A 116 -9.45 7.03 -17.11
CA LEU A 116 -8.48 7.21 -16.03
C LEU A 116 -7.98 5.83 -15.55
N GLU A 117 -8.89 4.90 -15.28
CA GLU A 117 -8.56 3.54 -14.83
C GLU A 117 -7.64 2.81 -15.81
N GLU A 118 -7.89 2.94 -17.11
CA GLU A 118 -7.03 2.38 -18.16
C GLU A 118 -5.61 2.95 -18.14
N HIS A 119 -5.47 4.27 -17.96
CA HIS A 119 -4.15 4.88 -17.79
C HIS A 119 -3.44 4.36 -16.53
N PHE A 120 -4.19 4.09 -15.46
CA PHE A 120 -3.65 3.58 -14.21
C PHE A 120 -3.23 2.10 -14.24
N ARG A 121 -3.67 1.34 -15.25
CA ARG A 121 -3.15 0.00 -15.59
C ARG A 121 -1.82 0.02 -16.35
N LEU A 122 -1.36 1.20 -16.76
CA LEU A 122 -0.05 1.40 -17.37
C LEU A 122 0.98 1.85 -16.33
N CYS A 123 2.21 1.34 -16.44
CA CYS A 123 3.33 1.78 -15.63
C CYS A 123 3.69 3.25 -15.91
N PRO A 124 4.42 3.93 -15.00
CA PRO A 124 4.76 5.35 -15.15
C PRO A 124 5.42 5.71 -16.49
N THR A 125 6.28 4.82 -17.00
CA THR A 125 6.94 5.00 -18.30
C THR A 125 5.96 4.86 -19.47
N CYS A 126 5.18 3.78 -19.51
CA CYS A 126 4.19 3.56 -20.58
C CYS A 126 3.11 4.64 -20.57
N ARG A 127 2.67 5.08 -19.39
CA ARG A 127 1.70 6.16 -19.27
C ARG A 127 2.23 7.47 -19.86
N ARG A 128 3.48 7.82 -19.58
CA ARG A 128 4.12 9.01 -20.15
C ARG A 128 4.16 8.95 -21.69
N THR A 129 4.54 7.80 -22.24
CA THR A 129 4.56 7.59 -23.70
C THR A 129 3.16 7.67 -24.31
N HIS A 130 2.17 7.06 -23.66
CA HIS A 130 0.77 7.08 -24.11
C HIS A 130 0.18 8.49 -24.10
N THR A 131 0.41 9.27 -23.03
CA THR A 131 -0.03 10.67 -22.98
C THR A 131 0.69 11.54 -24.02
N PHE A 132 1.97 11.26 -24.30
CA PHE A 132 2.72 11.98 -25.34
C PHE A 132 2.14 11.70 -26.74
N SER A 133 1.90 10.43 -27.09
CA SER A 133 1.34 10.09 -28.40
C SER A 133 -0.05 10.70 -28.61
N GLN A 134 -0.91 10.66 -27.58
CA GLN A 134 -2.25 11.25 -27.65
C GLN A 134 -2.25 12.77 -27.85
N ARG A 135 -1.31 13.51 -27.23
CA ARG A 135 -1.30 14.99 -27.28
C ARG A 135 -0.50 15.58 -28.43
N VAL A 136 0.49 14.84 -28.95
CA VAL A 136 1.46 15.38 -29.91
C VAL A 136 1.30 14.74 -31.30
N LEU A 137 0.93 13.46 -31.38
CA LEU A 137 0.88 12.74 -32.66
C LEU A 137 -0.52 12.67 -33.28
N ASN A 138 -1.58 12.89 -32.48
CA ASN A 138 -2.96 13.01 -32.94
C ASN A 138 -3.51 14.41 -32.60
N PRO A 139 -3.20 15.44 -33.41
CA PRO A 139 -3.81 16.76 -33.26
C PRO A 139 -5.31 16.78 -33.57
#